data_AF-A0A2E8J8M0-F1
#
_entry.id   AF-A0A2E8J8M0-F1
#
_cell.length_a   1.000
_cell.length_b   1.000
_cell.length_c   1.000
_cell.angle_alpha   90.00
_cell.angle_beta   90.00
_cell.angle_gamma   90.00
#
_symmetry.space_group_name_H-M   'P 1'
#
loop_
_entity.id
_entity.type
_entity.pdbx_description
1 polymer ?
#
loop_
_entity_poly.entity_id
_entity_poly.type
_entity_poly.pdbx_seq_one_letter_code
_entity_poly.pdbx_strand_id
1 'polypeptide(L)' 'MADFRKVTPSVFDAAVMAFSIRDEHDFLESRFLDRNGHVVAKVVRFLDEDEELLPDADLLIADPMPQPGS' A
#
# COMPACT_ATOMS: atom_id res chain seq x y z
N MET A 1 9.90 3.45 -12.25
CA MET A 1 9.39 2.83 -11.02
C MET A 1 8.55 3.90 -10.33
N ALA A 2 7.33 3.59 -9.90
CA ALA A 2 6.59 4.54 -9.08
C ALA A 2 7.32 4.69 -7.75
N ASP A 3 7.57 5.93 -7.33
CA ASP A 3 8.05 6.18 -5.98
C ASP A 3 6.90 5.97 -5.00
N PHE A 4 7.21 5.60 -3.77
CA PHE A 4 6.22 5.39 -2.72
C PHE A 4 6.52 6.33 -1.56
N ARG A 5 5.49 7.01 -1.07
CA ARG A 5 5.61 7.90 0.10
C ARG A 5 4.84 7.34 1.28
N LYS A 6 5.43 7.45 2.47
CA LYS A 6 4.77 7.10 3.74
C LYS A 6 3.69 8.12 4.07
N VAL A 7 2.51 7.63 4.45
CA VAL A 7 1.34 8.45 4.75
C VAL A 7 0.68 8.02 6.04
N THR A 8 -0.24 8.86 6.52
CA THR A 8 -1.09 8.53 7.66
C THR A 8 -2.21 7.56 7.26
N PRO A 9 -2.80 6.83 8.22
CA PRO A 9 -3.92 5.92 7.96
C PRO A 9 -5.07 6.57 7.18
N SER A 10 -5.47 7.79 7.55
CA SER A 10 -6.57 8.48 6.88
C SER A 10 -6.31 8.77 5.40
N VAL A 11 -5.06 9.08 5.03
CA VAL A 11 -4.69 9.31 3.63
C VAL A 11 -4.63 7.99 2.86
N PHE A 12 -4.13 6.93 3.51
CA PHE A 12 -4.10 5.59 2.95
C PHE A 12 -5.51 5.07 2.67
N ASP A 13 -6.41 5.17 3.63
CA ASP A 13 -7.80 4.74 3.50
C ASP A 13 -8.51 5.48 2.36
N ALA A 14 -8.32 6.81 2.29
CA ALA A 14 -8.88 7.61 1.20
C ALA A 14 -8.35 7.18 -0.17
N ALA A 15 -7.06 6.86 -0.29
CA ALA A 15 -6.47 6.35 -1.52
C ALA A 15 -7.07 4.98 -1.86
N VAL A 16 -7.12 4.05 -0.91
CA VAL A 16 -7.67 2.70 -1.12
C VAL A 16 -9.15 2.75 -1.56
N MET A 17 -9.96 3.60 -0.94
CA MET A 17 -11.38 3.78 -1.30
C MET A 17 -11.59 4.43 -2.67
N ALA A 18 -10.64 5.25 -3.14
CA ALA A 18 -10.76 5.93 -4.42
C ALA A 18 -10.54 5.01 -5.63
N PHE A 19 -9.90 3.85 -5.45
CA PHE A 19 -9.67 2.88 -6.52
C PHE A 19 -10.50 1.61 -6.33
N SER A 20 -10.80 0.95 -7.44
CA SER A 20 -11.41 -0.38 -7.43
C SER A 20 -10.27 -1.38 -7.29
N ILE A 21 -10.02 -1.85 -6.07
CA ILE A 21 -8.75 -2.50 -5.72
C ILE A 21 -8.84 -4.02 -5.72
N ARG A 22 -7.83 -4.67 -6.29
CA ARG A 22 -7.46 -6.05 -5.97
C ARG A 22 -6.28 -6.02 -4.99
N ASP A 23 -6.38 -6.77 -3.90
CA ASP A 23 -5.29 -6.96 -2.95
C ASP A 23 -4.40 -8.16 -3.33
N GLU A 24 -3.11 -8.01 -3.11
CA GLU A 24 -2.13 -9.10 -3.10
C GLU A 24 -1.41 -9.09 -1.76
N HIS A 25 -1.55 -10.17 -1.01
CA HIS A 25 -0.99 -10.32 0.33
C HIS A 25 0.23 -11.25 0.30
N ASP A 26 1.36 -10.72 0.73
CA ASP A 26 2.58 -11.45 1.09
C ASP A 26 2.84 -11.30 2.60
N PHE A 27 3.83 -12.02 3.13
CA PHE A 27 4.14 -12.09 4.56
C PHE A 27 4.39 -10.69 5.16
N LEU A 28 5.33 -9.94 4.59
CA LEU A 28 5.69 -8.60 5.07
C LEU A 28 5.10 -7.46 4.24
N GLU A 29 4.51 -7.75 3.08
CA GLU A 29 4.00 -6.71 2.19
C GLU A 29 2.58 -7.04 1.74
N SER A 30 1.70 -6.06 1.76
CA SER A 30 0.38 -6.15 1.12
C SER A 30 0.25 -5.05 0.10
N ARG A 31 -0.02 -5.42 -1.15
CA ARG A 31 -0.11 -4.51 -2.29
C ARG A 31 -1.57 -4.34 -2.71
N PHE A 32 -1.94 -3.11 -3.01
CA PHE A 32 -3.27 -2.71 -3.44
C PHE A 32 -3.14 -2.19 -4.86
N LEU A 33 -3.76 -2.87 -5.82
CA LEU A 33 -3.61 -2.60 -7.25
C LEU A 33 -4.87 -1.99 -7.86
N ASP A 34 -4.70 -1.03 -8.78
CA ASP A 34 -5.78 -0.54 -9.63
C ASP A 34 -6.24 -1.59 -10.67
N ARG A 35 -7.25 -1.25 -11.47
CA ARG A 35 -7.79 -2.11 -12.52
C ARG A 35 -6.79 -2.43 -13.65
N ASN A 36 -5.74 -1.63 -13.79
CA ASN A 36 -4.69 -1.82 -14.79
C ASN A 36 -3.51 -2.63 -14.22
N GLY A 37 -3.57 -3.02 -12.95
CA GLY A 37 -2.49 -3.75 -12.27
C GLY A 37 -1.37 -2.84 -11.75
N HIS A 38 -1.59 -1.53 -11.63
CA HIS A 38 -0.63 -0.63 -10.98
C HIS A 38 -0.84 -0.64 -9.47
N VAL A 39 0.23 -0.78 -8.71
CA VAL A 39 0.18 -0.67 -7.25
C VAL A 39 -0.11 0.78 -6.87
N VAL A 40 -1.29 1.05 -6.32
CA VAL A 40 -1.71 2.37 -5.83
C VAL A 40 -1.28 2.61 -4.39
N ALA A 41 -1.26 1.55 -3.58
CA ALA A 41 -0.90 1.60 -2.19
C ALA A 41 -0.27 0.28 -1.75
N LYS A 42 0.52 0.32 -0.68
CA LYS A 42 1.03 -0.89 -0.04
C LYS A 42 1.23 -0.71 1.46
N VAL A 43 1.12 -1.80 2.19
CA VAL A 43 1.39 -1.90 3.62
C VAL A 43 2.64 -2.73 3.79
N VAL A 44 3.65 -2.20 4.48
CA VAL A 44 4.88 -2.92 4.82
C VAL A 44 4.89 -3.17 6.32
N ARG A 45 4.98 -4.43 6.72
CA ARG A 45 5.09 -4.88 8.11
C ARG A 45 6.55 -5.14 8.44
N PHE A 46 6.86 -5.06 9.73
CA PHE A 46 8.19 -5.26 10.25
C PHE A 46 8.23 -6.49 11.13
N LEU A 47 9.41 -7.10 11.22
CA LEU A 47 9.72 -8.12 12.21
C LEU A 47 10.56 -7.49 13.32
N ASP A 48 10.47 -8.04 14.53
CA ASP A 48 11.40 -7.74 15.61
C ASP A 48 12.69 -8.60 15.51
N GLU A 49 13.51 -8.53 16.54
CA GLU A 49 14.78 -9.28 16.62
C GLU A 49 14.57 -10.80 16.70
N ASP A 50 13.38 -11.25 17.10
CA ASP A 50 12.99 -12.66 17.25
C ASP A 50 12.20 -13.17 16.03
N GLU A 51 12.20 -12.42 14.92
CA GLU A 51 11.41 -12.69 13.70
C GLU A 51 9.89 -12.70 13.92
N GLU A 52 9.40 -12.09 15.00
CA GLU A 52 7.97 -11.93 15.27
C GLU A 52 7.41 -10.67 14.60
N LEU A 53 6.15 -10.73 14.14
CA LEU A 53 5.49 -9.59 13.49
C LEU A 53 5.23 -8.47 14.50
N LEU A 54 5.81 -7.30 14.20
CA LEU A 54 5.53 -6.07 14.94
C LEU A 54 4.12 -5.54 14.63
N PRO A 55 3.47 -4.87 15.60
CA PRO A 55 2.17 -4.23 15.38
C PRO A 55 2.25 -3.00 14.46
N ASP A 56 3.45 -2.44 14.29
CA ASP A 56 3.70 -1.29 13.43
C ASP A 56 3.79 -1.69 11.95
N ALA A 57 3.27 -0.81 11.10
CA ALA A 57 3.36 -0.96 9.66
C ALA A 57 3.49 0.40 8.97
N ASP A 58 4.25 0.42 7.88
CA ASP A 58 4.33 1.56 6.99
C ASP A 58 3.22 1.51 5.96
N LEU A 59 2.42 2.57 5.95
CA LEU A 59 1.37 2.80 4.96
C LEU A 59 1.93 3.66 3.85
N LEU A 60 1.97 3.13 2.64
CA LEU A 60 2.62 3.73 1.49
C LEU A 60 1.62 3.93 0.36
N ILE A 61 1.70 5.07 -0.33
CA ILE A 61 0.96 5.33 -1.58
C ILE A 61 1.92 5.67 -2.71
N ALA A 62 1.55 5.32 -3.93
CA ALA A 62 2.32 5.68 -5.12
C ALA A 62 2.37 7.20 -5.30
N ASP A 63 3.51 7.71 -5.75
CA ASP A 63 3.73 9.12 -6.06
C ASP A 63 4.45 9.26 -7.42
N PRO A 64 3.81 9.87 -8.44
CA PRO A 64 2.42 10.33 -8.44
C PRO A 64 1.43 9.16 -8.37
N MET A 65 0.29 9.35 -7.71
CA MET A 65 -0.80 8.36 -7.76
C MET A 65 -1.25 8.17 -9.22
N PRO A 66 -1.45 6.92 -9.67
CA PRO A 66 -1.99 6.68 -11.00
C PRO A 66 -3.38 7.30 -11.08
N GLN A 67 -3.72 7.88 -12.22
CA GLN A 67 -5.06 8.46 -12.39
C GLN A 67 -6.09 7.32 -12.38
N PRO A 68 -7.16 7.41 -11.57
CA PRO A 68 -8.27 6.47 -11.70
C PRO A 68 -8.78 6.62 -13.14
N GLY A 69 -8.67 5.55 -13.92
CA GLY A 69 -8.81 5.60 -15.38
C GLY A 69 -10.07 6.33 -15.85
N SER A 70 -9.87 7.18 -16.86
CA SER A 70 -10.87 7.73 -17.77
C SER A 70 -11.74 6.65 -18.43
#